data_AF-A0A7Y8IT10-F1
#
_entry.id   AF-A0A7Y8IT10-F1
#
_cell.length_a   1.000
_cell.length_b   1.000
_cell.length_c   1.000
_cell.angle_alpha   90.00
_cell.angle_beta   90.00
_cell.angle_gamma   90.00
#
_symmetry.space_group_name_H-M   'P 1'
#
loop_
_entity.id
_entity.type
_entity.pdbx_description
1 polymer ?
#
loop_
_entity_poly.entity_id
_entity_poly.type
_entity_poly.pdbx_seq_one_letter_code
_entity_poly.pdbx_strand_id
1 'polypeptide(L)'
;SFLHEFNLVIMICEGAFPLMETDEMNFQILQNAANALLPRGKLIFTTLNALFPLFHSVKDFLDSKAKEGNAKCGRLSFDLITFREHGTIYVEDDLGNKKELQCNERYYAPSEITWLLKNLNFKTVDIYGAKLGAFSRNDKLSTEDFEMLIIAEKQ
;
A
#
# COMPACT_ATOMS: atom_id res chain seq x y z
N SER A 1 18.88 3.25 -13.23
CA SER A 1 18.33 2.74 -11.96
C SER A 1 19.46 2.66 -10.96
N PHE A 2 19.15 2.73 -9.67
CA PHE A 2 20.15 2.54 -8.62
C PHE A 2 20.42 1.05 -8.41
N LEU A 3 21.68 0.67 -8.19
CA LEU A 3 22.09 -0.72 -7.99
C LEU A 3 23.03 -0.84 -6.80
N HIS A 4 22.55 -1.44 -5.71
CA HIS A 4 23.34 -1.67 -4.50
C HIS A 4 23.97 -0.40 -3.92
N GLU A 5 23.18 0.67 -3.82
CA GLU A 5 23.68 2.00 -3.39
C GLU A 5 23.19 2.38 -2.00
N PHE A 6 22.09 1.79 -1.53
CA PHE A 6 21.43 2.23 -0.29
C PHE A 6 21.33 1.13 0.74
N ASN A 7 21.43 1.50 2.02
CA ASN A 7 21.16 0.60 3.14
C ASN A 7 19.68 0.56 3.52
N LEU A 8 18.88 1.54 3.08
CA LEU A 8 17.48 1.69 3.45
C LEU A 8 16.68 2.28 2.28
N VAL A 9 15.54 1.66 1.97
CA VAL A 9 14.52 2.19 1.08
C VAL A 9 13.23 2.32 1.89
N ILE A 10 12.55 3.46 1.76
CA ILE A 10 11.30 3.76 2.46
C ILE A 10 10.23 4.13 1.43
N MET A 11 9.05 3.54 1.56
CA MET A 11 7.86 3.85 0.76
C MET A 11 6.64 3.90 1.65
N ILE A 12 6.41 5.06 2.26
CA ILE A 12 5.34 5.27 3.25
C ILE A 12 4.48 6.45 2.83
N CYS A 13 3.18 6.22 2.85
CA CYS A 13 2.05 7.13 2.72
C CYS A 13 0.83 6.20 2.66
N GLU A 14 -0.36 6.71 2.97
CA GLU A 14 -1.60 5.93 2.95
C GLU A 14 -1.73 5.17 1.60
N GLY A 15 -1.47 3.86 1.58
CA GLY A 15 -1.39 3.06 0.34
C GLY A 15 -0.26 3.39 -0.65
N ALA A 16 0.95 3.78 -0.22
CA ALA A 16 2.03 4.23 -1.13
C ALA A 16 2.50 3.20 -2.18
N PHE A 17 2.39 1.91 -1.90
CA PHE A 17 2.94 0.84 -2.73
C PHE A 17 1.98 0.34 -3.84
N PRO A 18 0.71 0.03 -3.58
CA PRO A 18 -0.05 -0.78 -4.53
C PRO A 18 -0.96 -0.01 -5.50
N LEU A 19 -0.52 1.17 -5.96
CA LEU A 19 -1.32 2.09 -6.78
C LEU A 19 -1.28 1.81 -8.30
N MET A 20 -0.51 0.81 -8.74
CA MET A 20 -0.40 0.51 -10.17
C MET A 20 -1.52 -0.43 -10.64
N GLU A 21 -1.82 -0.31 -11.93
CA GLU A 21 -2.96 -0.96 -12.56
C GLU A 21 -2.83 -2.49 -12.61
N THR A 22 -1.60 -3.03 -12.63
CA THR A 22 -1.35 -4.47 -12.68
C THR A 22 -0.40 -4.94 -11.57
N ASP A 23 -0.47 -6.23 -11.26
CA ASP A 23 0.34 -6.85 -10.21
C ASP A 23 1.82 -6.91 -10.63
N GLU A 24 2.12 -7.03 -11.93
CA GLU A 24 3.47 -6.99 -12.47
C GLU A 24 4.12 -5.62 -12.29
N MET A 25 3.35 -4.53 -12.47
CA MET A 25 3.84 -3.17 -12.26
C MET A 25 4.15 -2.93 -10.78
N ASN A 26 3.27 -3.38 -9.88
CA ASN A 26 3.53 -3.36 -8.43
C ASN A 26 4.76 -4.22 -8.08
N PHE A 27 4.90 -5.41 -8.66
CA PHE A 27 6.07 -6.25 -8.43
C PHE A 27 7.37 -5.59 -8.91
N GLN A 28 7.35 -4.90 -10.05
CA GLN A 28 8.51 -4.15 -10.54
C GLN A 28 8.94 -3.03 -9.59
N ILE A 29 8.01 -2.40 -8.87
CA ILE A 29 8.33 -1.43 -7.82
C ILE A 29 9.15 -2.11 -6.70
N LEU A 30 8.70 -3.26 -6.19
CA LEU A 30 9.45 -4.02 -5.18
C LEU A 30 10.80 -4.50 -5.71
N GLN A 31 10.85 -4.97 -6.96
CA GLN A 31 12.09 -5.41 -7.60
C GLN A 31 13.11 -4.27 -7.69
N ASN A 32 12.67 -3.07 -8.06
CA ASN A 32 13.52 -1.89 -8.13
C ASN A 32 14.00 -1.44 -6.74
N ALA A 33 13.12 -1.46 -5.73
CA ALA A 33 13.50 -1.21 -4.34
C ALA A 33 14.53 -2.24 -3.84
N ALA A 34 14.34 -3.52 -4.17
CA ALA A 34 15.30 -4.58 -3.87
C ALA A 34 16.64 -4.32 -4.55
N ASN A 35 16.65 -3.96 -5.83
CA ASN A 35 17.87 -3.70 -6.61
C ASN A 35 18.69 -2.53 -6.05
N ALA A 36 18.02 -1.46 -5.60
CA ALA A 36 18.65 -0.30 -4.99
C ALA A 36 19.37 -0.63 -3.66
N LEU A 37 18.94 -1.69 -2.96
CA LEU A 37 19.49 -2.09 -1.66
C LEU A 37 20.81 -2.87 -1.77
N LEU A 38 21.75 -2.49 -0.91
CA LEU A 38 22.91 -3.27 -0.52
C LEU A 38 22.50 -4.58 0.18
N PRO A 39 23.38 -5.60 0.23
CA PRO A 39 23.18 -6.77 1.09
C PRO A 39 22.94 -6.36 2.54
N ARG A 40 22.00 -7.02 3.23
CA ARG A 40 21.51 -6.64 4.58
C ARG A 40 20.83 -5.26 4.65
N GLY A 41 20.54 -4.64 3.52
CA GLY A 41 19.75 -3.41 3.45
C GLY A 41 18.28 -3.66 3.82
N LYS A 42 17.59 -2.62 4.27
CA LYS A 42 16.19 -2.71 4.73
C LYS A 42 15.23 -2.04 3.79
N LEU A 43 14.07 -2.65 3.60
CA LEU A 43 12.92 -2.05 2.94
C LEU A 43 11.83 -1.84 3.98
N ILE A 44 11.32 -0.61 4.08
CA ILE A 44 10.21 -0.26 4.97
C ILE A 44 9.10 0.36 4.13
N PHE A 45 7.91 -0.22 4.12
CA PHE A 45 6.81 0.33 3.34
C PHE A 45 5.45 0.02 3.95
N THR A 46 4.45 0.80 3.53
CA THR A 46 3.04 0.55 3.82
C THR A 46 2.32 0.01 2.59
N THR A 47 1.34 -0.86 2.82
CA THR A 47 0.44 -1.37 1.77
C THR A 47 -0.93 -1.65 2.36
N LEU A 48 -1.96 -1.64 1.52
CA LEU A 48 -3.34 -1.90 1.91
C LEU A 48 -3.54 -3.37 2.31
N ASN A 49 -4.30 -3.61 3.37
CA ASN A 49 -4.50 -4.93 3.96
C ASN A 49 -5.73 -5.65 3.38
N ALA A 50 -5.53 -6.74 2.63
CA ALA A 50 -6.64 -7.53 2.06
C ALA A 50 -7.62 -8.08 3.09
N LEU A 51 -7.21 -8.20 4.36
CA LEU A 51 -8.08 -8.71 5.41
C LEU A 51 -9.11 -7.68 5.85
N PHE A 52 -8.83 -6.38 5.71
CA PHE A 52 -9.72 -5.33 6.20
C PHE A 52 -11.06 -5.30 5.44
N PRO A 53 -11.10 -5.30 4.09
CA PRO A 53 -12.36 -5.32 3.34
C PRO A 53 -13.22 -6.59 3.54
N LEU A 54 -12.66 -7.66 4.11
CA LEU A 54 -13.42 -8.88 4.42
C LEU A 54 -14.33 -8.71 5.65
N PHE A 55 -14.00 -7.77 6.54
CA PHE A 55 -14.74 -7.52 7.78
C PHE A 55 -15.33 -6.11 7.85
N HIS A 56 -14.88 -5.20 6.98
CA HIS A 56 -15.23 -3.78 7.01
C HIS A 56 -15.68 -3.27 5.63
N SER A 57 -16.64 -2.35 5.62
CA SER A 57 -17.02 -1.60 4.42
C SER A 57 -16.01 -0.48 4.18
N VAL A 58 -15.18 -0.62 3.13
CA VAL A 58 -14.16 0.39 2.80
C VAL A 58 -14.80 1.74 2.47
N LYS A 59 -15.95 1.72 1.79
CA LYS A 59 -16.72 2.92 1.49
C LYS A 59 -17.09 3.69 2.76
N ASP A 60 -17.68 3.01 3.74
CA ASP A 60 -18.11 3.65 4.98
C ASP A 60 -16.91 4.18 5.79
N PHE A 61 -15.79 3.45 5.76
CA PHE A 61 -14.54 3.88 6.36
C PHE A 61 -14.04 5.19 5.73
N LEU A 62 -13.95 5.26 4.40
CA LEU A 62 -13.48 6.46 3.69
C LEU A 62 -14.45 7.65 3.83
N ASP A 63 -15.76 7.39 3.74
CA ASP A 63 -16.80 8.41 3.94
C ASP A 63 -16.71 9.02 5.36
N SER A 64 -16.36 8.22 6.38
CA SER A 64 -16.16 8.70 7.76
C SER A 64 -14.94 9.62 7.92
N LYS A 65 -13.97 9.56 6.99
CA LYS A 65 -12.76 10.37 6.97
C LYS A 65 -12.85 11.58 6.04
N ALA A 66 -13.91 11.67 5.23
CA ALA A 66 -14.14 12.80 4.35
C ALA A 66 -14.29 14.10 5.15
N LYS A 67 -13.46 15.10 4.81
CA LYS A 67 -13.53 16.48 5.36
C LYS A 67 -13.82 17.46 4.23
N GLU A 68 -14.39 18.62 4.57
CA GLU A 68 -14.54 19.71 3.61
C GLU A 68 -13.17 20.09 3.00
N GLY A 69 -13.09 20.10 1.66
CA GLY A 69 -11.86 20.34 0.91
C GLY A 69 -11.13 19.07 0.44
N ASN A 70 -11.48 17.88 0.92
CA ASN A 70 -10.92 16.63 0.40
C ASN A 70 -11.61 16.21 -0.91
N ALA A 71 -10.90 15.41 -1.71
CA ALA A 71 -11.44 14.84 -2.92
C ALA A 71 -12.69 13.99 -2.62
N LYS A 72 -13.75 14.13 -3.43
CA LYS A 72 -14.97 13.36 -3.23
C LYS A 72 -14.83 12.01 -3.90
N CYS A 73 -14.86 10.94 -3.11
CA CYS A 73 -14.98 9.59 -3.61
C CYS A 73 -16.42 9.39 -4.12
N GLY A 74 -16.59 9.17 -5.42
CA GLY A 74 -17.93 9.02 -6.01
C GLY A 74 -18.42 7.58 -5.99
N ARG A 75 -17.73 6.71 -6.73
CA ARG A 75 -18.03 5.28 -6.82
C ARG A 75 -16.78 4.51 -6.41
N LEU A 76 -16.97 3.55 -5.52
CA LEU A 76 -15.91 2.70 -4.99
C LEU A 76 -16.42 1.26 -4.96
N SER A 77 -15.64 0.34 -5.51
CA SER A 77 -16.00 -1.07 -5.63
C SER A 77 -14.78 -1.92 -5.36
N PHE A 78 -14.87 -2.77 -4.33
CA PHE A 78 -13.85 -3.75 -4.00
C PHE A 78 -14.19 -5.10 -4.65
N ASP A 79 -13.26 -5.64 -5.44
CA ASP A 79 -13.37 -6.96 -6.05
C ASP A 79 -12.68 -8.01 -5.16
N LEU A 80 -13.48 -8.91 -4.60
CA LEU A 80 -13.02 -9.99 -3.71
C LEU A 80 -12.16 -11.05 -4.41
N ILE A 81 -12.24 -11.16 -5.74
CA ILE A 81 -11.49 -12.16 -6.50
C ILE A 81 -10.07 -11.68 -6.79
N THR A 82 -9.92 -10.38 -7.09
CA THR A 82 -8.64 -9.76 -7.44
C THR A 82 -8.03 -8.97 -6.28
N PHE A 83 -8.78 -8.78 -5.19
CA PHE A 83 -8.44 -7.89 -4.09
C PHE A 83 -7.99 -6.52 -4.60
N ARG A 84 -8.76 -5.96 -5.54
CA ARG A 84 -8.57 -4.63 -6.08
C ARG A 84 -9.76 -3.76 -5.78
N GLU A 85 -9.47 -2.51 -5.47
CA GLU A 85 -10.45 -1.46 -5.39
C GLU A 85 -10.41 -0.61 -6.65
N HIS A 86 -11.57 -0.35 -7.21
CA HIS A 86 -11.75 0.60 -8.30
C HIS A 86 -12.58 1.78 -7.81
N GLY A 87 -12.00 2.97 -7.94
CA GLY A 87 -12.57 4.23 -7.47
C GLY A 87 -12.66 5.27 -8.57
N THR A 88 -13.68 6.13 -8.51
CA THR A 88 -13.68 7.39 -9.27
C THR A 88 -13.63 8.55 -8.28
N ILE A 89 -12.56 9.33 -8.35
CA ILE A 89 -12.32 10.49 -7.51
C ILE A 89 -12.58 11.75 -8.33
N TYR A 90 -13.38 12.66 -7.76
CA TYR A 90 -13.62 13.98 -8.35
C TYR A 90 -12.86 15.05 -7.57
N VAL A 91 -12.05 15.82 -8.27
CA VAL A 91 -11.24 16.92 -7.73
C VAL A 91 -11.57 18.20 -8.49
N GLU A 92 -11.77 19.30 -7.79
CA GLU A 92 -11.87 20.63 -8.40
C GLU A 92 -10.50 21.31 -8.30
N ASP A 93 -9.98 21.83 -9.41
CA ASP A 93 -8.72 22.59 -9.39
C ASP A 93 -8.94 24.04 -8.96
N ASP A 94 -7.85 24.79 -8.75
CA ASP A 94 -7.89 26.18 -8.28
C ASP A 94 -8.65 27.15 -9.22
N LEU A 95 -8.96 26.71 -10.45
CA LEU A 95 -9.71 27.45 -11.46
C LEU A 95 -11.18 27.04 -11.52
N GLY A 96 -11.64 26.13 -10.65
CA GLY A 96 -12.99 25.62 -10.62
C GLY A 96 -13.28 24.51 -11.63
N ASN A 97 -12.25 23.96 -12.31
CA ASN A 97 -12.47 22.87 -13.26
C ASN A 97 -12.58 21.54 -12.51
N LYS A 98 -13.64 20.80 -12.77
CA LYS A 98 -13.83 19.45 -12.26
C LYS A 98 -13.00 18.47 -13.06
N LYS A 99 -12.14 17.73 -12.36
CA LYS A 99 -11.33 16.63 -12.85
C LYS A 99 -11.87 15.32 -12.31
N GLU A 100 -11.82 14.30 -13.15
CA GLU A 100 -12.20 12.94 -12.81
C GLU A 100 -10.95 12.06 -12.90
N LEU A 101 -10.67 11.34 -11.83
CA LEU A 101 -9.56 10.40 -11.73
C LEU A 101 -10.11 8.99 -11.53
N GLN A 102 -9.71 8.07 -12.38
CA GLN A 102 -9.97 6.65 -12.22
C GLN A 102 -8.82 6.05 -11.43
N CYS A 103 -9.13 5.55 -10.23
CA CYS A 103 -8.18 5.02 -9.28
C CYS A 103 -8.28 3.50 -9.20
N ASN A 104 -7.15 2.86 -9.04
CA ASN A 104 -7.02 1.42 -8.90
C ASN A 104 -6.00 1.13 -7.81
N GLU A 105 -6.41 0.42 -6.77
CA GLU A 105 -5.55 0.10 -5.65
C GLU A 105 -5.62 -1.40 -5.35
N ARG A 106 -4.46 -2.02 -5.08
CA ARG A 106 -4.35 -3.45 -4.80
C ARG A 106 -4.16 -3.70 -3.29
N TYR A 107 -4.97 -4.59 -2.73
CA TYR A 107 -4.93 -4.95 -1.31
C TYR A 107 -4.24 -6.28 -1.10
N TYR A 108 -3.09 -6.31 -0.44
CA TYR A 108 -2.32 -7.54 -0.36
C TYR A 108 -2.63 -8.35 0.90
N ALA A 109 -2.64 -9.69 0.77
CA ALA A 109 -2.65 -10.56 1.93
C ALA A 109 -1.24 -10.64 2.56
N PRO A 110 -1.11 -10.84 3.89
CA PRO A 110 0.21 -10.94 4.54
C PRO A 110 1.09 -12.05 3.95
N SER A 111 0.48 -13.19 3.59
CA SER A 111 1.15 -14.32 2.96
C SER A 111 1.67 -13.99 1.56
N GLU A 112 0.89 -13.22 0.79
CA GLU A 112 1.23 -12.78 -0.56
C GLU A 112 2.44 -11.83 -0.56
N ILE A 113 2.43 -10.79 0.29
CA ILE A 113 3.59 -9.89 0.46
C ILE A 113 4.83 -10.67 0.87
N THR A 114 4.69 -11.59 1.83
CA THR A 114 5.81 -12.42 2.29
C THR A 114 6.40 -13.22 1.13
N TRP A 115 5.55 -13.78 0.27
CA TRP A 115 5.99 -14.53 -0.90
C TRP A 115 6.67 -13.64 -1.95
N LEU A 116 6.10 -12.49 -2.30
CA LEU A 116 6.69 -11.54 -3.25
C LEU A 116 8.10 -11.10 -2.81
N LEU A 117 8.26 -10.74 -1.53
CA LEU A 117 9.55 -10.31 -0.99
C LEU A 117 10.57 -11.45 -0.90
N LYS A 118 10.13 -12.68 -0.59
CA LYS A 118 11.03 -13.85 -0.62
C LYS A 118 11.57 -14.14 -2.02
N ASN A 119 10.76 -13.96 -3.07
CA ASN A 119 11.22 -14.07 -4.47
C ASN A 119 12.22 -12.97 -4.86
N LEU A 120 12.26 -11.87 -4.10
CA LEU A 120 13.21 -10.76 -4.26
C LEU A 120 14.42 -10.85 -3.32
N ASN A 121 14.69 -12.06 -2.80
CA ASN A 121 15.80 -12.36 -1.89
C ASN A 121 15.78 -11.57 -0.56
N PHE A 122 14.59 -11.24 -0.05
CA PHE A 122 14.47 -10.80 1.34
C PHE A 122 14.45 -12.01 2.27
N LYS A 123 15.30 -11.97 3.30
CA LYS A 123 15.45 -13.04 4.29
C LYS A 123 14.41 -12.94 5.39
N THR A 124 14.22 -11.72 5.91
CA THR A 124 13.29 -11.42 6.99
C THR A 124 12.21 -10.52 6.44
N VAL A 125 10.96 -10.81 6.75
CA VAL A 125 9.79 -10.01 6.41
C VAL A 125 8.91 -9.97 7.66
N ASP A 126 8.91 -8.83 8.34
CA ASP A 126 8.07 -8.57 9.50
C ASP A 126 6.88 -7.70 9.08
N ILE A 127 5.67 -8.04 9.53
CA ILE A 127 4.43 -7.36 9.16
C ILE A 127 3.68 -6.94 10.44
N TYR A 128 3.30 -5.67 10.49
CA TYR A 128 2.66 -5.00 11.62
C TYR A 128 1.43 -4.22 11.16
N GLY A 129 0.58 -3.80 12.10
CA GLY A 129 -0.49 -2.84 11.82
C GLY A 129 0.09 -1.45 11.60
N ALA A 130 -0.31 -0.75 10.53
CA ALA A 130 0.15 0.60 10.25
C ALA A 130 -0.76 1.65 10.88
N LYS A 131 -0.33 2.21 12.01
CA LYS A 131 -0.97 3.38 12.62
C LYS A 131 -0.31 4.66 12.09
N LEU A 132 -0.98 5.35 11.17
CA LEU A 132 -0.46 6.56 10.53
C LEU A 132 -0.05 7.62 11.56
N GLY A 133 1.18 8.12 11.44
CA GLY A 133 1.78 9.07 12.39
C GLY A 133 2.29 8.45 13.70
N ALA A 134 2.10 7.14 13.93
CA ALA A 134 2.49 6.43 15.15
C ALA A 134 2.98 5.00 14.86
N PHE A 135 3.79 4.82 13.81
CA PHE A 135 4.30 3.51 13.39
C PHE A 135 5.08 2.80 14.51
N SER A 136 4.75 1.54 14.77
CA SER A 136 5.38 0.75 15.84
C SER A 136 5.44 -0.74 15.50
N ARG A 137 6.51 -1.40 15.96
CA ARG A 137 6.64 -2.87 15.87
C ARG A 137 5.83 -3.62 16.94
N ASN A 138 5.29 -2.89 17.91
CA ASN A 138 4.46 -3.47 18.96
C ASN A 138 3.00 -3.63 18.51
N ASP A 139 2.62 -2.96 17.41
CA ASP A 139 1.28 -3.05 16.83
C ASP A 139 1.18 -4.30 15.96
N LYS A 140 0.70 -5.39 16.56
CA LYS A 140 0.44 -6.63 15.83
C LYS A 140 -0.63 -6.39 14.77
N LEU A 141 -0.41 -6.92 13.57
CA LEU A 141 -1.39 -6.87 12.51
C LEU A 141 -2.70 -7.58 12.93
N SER A 142 -3.83 -6.96 12.61
CA SER A 142 -5.17 -7.48 12.81
C SER A 142 -6.06 -7.20 11.59
N THR A 143 -7.28 -7.72 11.62
CA THR A 143 -8.32 -7.40 10.61
C THR A 143 -8.84 -5.97 10.71
N GLU A 144 -8.54 -5.27 11.79
CA GLU A 144 -8.96 -3.89 12.05
C GLU A 144 -7.99 -2.85 11.46
N ASP A 145 -6.81 -3.30 11.01
CA ASP A 145 -5.81 -2.43 10.43
C ASP A 145 -6.06 -2.28 8.92
N PHE A 146 -6.36 -1.05 8.49
CA PHE A 146 -6.55 -0.71 7.07
C PHE A 146 -5.27 -0.93 6.25
N GLU A 147 -4.12 -0.65 6.87
CA GLU A 147 -2.81 -0.80 6.27
C GLU A 147 -1.89 -1.70 7.08
N MET A 148 -0.97 -2.35 6.35
CA MET A 148 0.14 -3.09 6.92
C MET A 148 1.42 -2.27 6.84
N LEU A 149 2.21 -2.31 7.90
CA LEU A 149 3.60 -1.85 7.92
C LEU A 149 4.52 -3.05 7.71
N ILE A 150 5.32 -3.02 6.65
CA ILE A 150 6.27 -4.08 6.32
C ILE A 150 7.67 -3.57 6.61
N ILE A 151 8.46 -4.40 7.31
CA ILE A 151 9.90 -4.19 7.49
C ILE A 151 10.60 -5.47 7.01
N ALA A 152 11.36 -5.35 5.92
CA ALA A 152 12.06 -6.47 5.33
C ALA A 152 13.57 -6.22 5.24
N GLU A 153 14.37 -7.28 5.38
CA GLU A 153 15.83 -7.23 5.26
C GLU A 153 16.29 -8.12 4.11
N LYS A 154 17.07 -7.53 3.19
CA LYS A 154 17.65 -8.22 2.04
C LYS A 154 18.77 -9.16 2.50
N GLN A 155 18.89 -10.32 1.84
CA GLN A 155 20.00 -11.27 2.08
C GLN A 155 21.38 -10.61 1.94
#